data_AF-A0A8J7F4S5-F1
#
_entry.id   AF-A0A8J7F4S5-F1
#
_cell.length_a   1.000
_cell.length_b   1.000
_cell.length_c   1.000
_cell.angle_alpha   90.00
_cell.angle_beta   90.00
_cell.angle_gamma   90.00
#
_symmetry.space_group_name_H-M   'P 1'
#
loop_
_entity.id
_entity.type
_entity.pdbx_description
1 polymer ?
#
loop_
_entity_poly.entity_id
_entity_poly.type
_entity_poly.pdbx_seq_one_letter_code
_entity_poly.pdbx_strand_id
1 'polypeptide(L)'
;MAITGRLSVISLPEILQILDRGRKTGLLTIQTAPDNQTEQLHYVWLSQGRIVAAAHRLDHTELVSMLVKRKWIEASTASELRAC
;
A
#
# COMPACT_ATOMS: atom_id res chain seq x y z
N MET A 1 -3.80 -13.61 -9.86
CA MET A 1 -3.88 -12.81 -11.11
C MET A 1 -3.43 -11.40 -10.79
N ALA A 2 -2.39 -10.90 -11.45
CA ALA A 2 -1.99 -9.50 -11.37
C ALA A 2 -2.64 -8.75 -12.54
N ILE A 3 -3.27 -7.60 -12.26
CA ILE A 3 -3.81 -6.70 -13.27
C ILE A 3 -2.86 -5.51 -13.33
N THR A 4 -2.26 -5.29 -14.49
CA THR A 4 -1.35 -4.16 -14.73
C THR A 4 -1.98 -3.22 -15.74
N GLY A 5 -1.88 -1.92 -15.51
CA GLY A 5 -2.44 -0.89 -16.38
C GLY A 5 -1.77 0.46 -16.15
N ARG A 6 -2.17 1.47 -16.93
CA ARG A 6 -1.67 2.84 -16.79
C ARG A 6 -2.75 3.76 -16.23
N LEU A 7 -2.38 4.61 -15.28
CA LEU A 7 -3.28 5.61 -14.69
C LEU A 7 -3.70 6.71 -15.67
N SER A 8 -3.03 6.83 -16.82
CA SER A 8 -3.44 7.72 -17.91
C SER A 8 -4.65 7.20 -18.69
N VAL A 9 -4.95 5.90 -18.60
CA VAL A 9 -6.10 5.27 -19.29
C VAL A 9 -7.30 5.20 -18.37
N ILE A 10 -7.07 4.92 -17.09
CA ILE A 10 -8.09 4.86 -16.06
C ILE A 10 -7.56 5.51 -14.78
N SER A 11 -8.32 6.45 -14.23
CA SER A 11 -7.86 7.20 -13.07
C SER A 11 -7.79 6.32 -11.82
N LEU A 12 -6.96 6.71 -10.85
CA LEU A 12 -6.86 5.99 -9.59
C LEU A 12 -8.21 5.88 -8.85
N PRO A 13 -9.05 6.94 -8.77
CA PRO A 13 -10.39 6.83 -8.19
C PRO A 13 -11.28 5.78 -8.85
N GLU A 14 -11.25 5.66 -10.18
CA GLU A 14 -12.03 4.65 -10.90
C GLU A 14 -11.53 3.24 -10.62
N ILE A 15 -10.20 3.03 -10.57
CA ILE A 15 -9.62 1.76 -10.13
C ILE A 15 -10.13 1.40 -8.73
N LEU A 16 -10.09 2.34 -7.77
CA LEU A 16 -10.57 2.09 -6.42
C LEU A 16 -12.06 1.71 -6.38
N GLN A 17 -12.90 2.33 -7.21
CA GLN A 17 -14.32 1.93 -7.32
C GLN A 17 -14.49 0.51 -7.89
N ILE A 18 -13.69 0.13 -8.89
CA ILE A 18 -13.72 -1.23 -9.45
C ILE A 18 -13.28 -2.26 -8.40
N LEU A 19 -12.22 -1.95 -7.64
CA LEU A 19 -11.73 -2.80 -6.56
C LEU A 19 -12.75 -2.96 -5.44
N ASP A 20 -13.46 -1.88 -5.10
CA ASP A 20 -14.53 -1.87 -4.11
C ASP A 20 -15.73 -2.75 -4.54
N ARG A 21 -16.28 -2.49 -5.73
CA ARG A 21 -17.41 -3.27 -6.28
C ARG A 21 -17.08 -4.75 -6.43
N GLY A 22 -15.85 -5.05 -6.84
CA GLY A 22 -15.35 -6.42 -6.96
C GLY A 22 -14.96 -7.09 -5.63
N ARG A 23 -15.12 -6.40 -4.49
CA ARG A 23 -14.70 -6.83 -3.15
C ARG A 23 -13.29 -7.42 -3.12
N LYS A 24 -12.37 -6.78 -3.83
CA LYS A 24 -11.01 -7.30 -4.02
C LYS A 24 -10.22 -7.24 -2.71
N THR A 25 -9.49 -8.31 -2.43
CA THR A 25 -8.51 -8.40 -1.35
C THR A 25 -7.15 -8.66 -1.99
N GLY A 26 -6.12 -7.94 -1.54
CA GLY A 26 -4.77 -8.09 -2.09
C GLY A 26 -3.94 -6.81 -2.01
N LEU A 27 -2.92 -6.73 -2.87
CA LEU A 27 -1.99 -5.61 -2.94
C LEU A 27 -2.15 -4.89 -4.28
N LEU A 28 -2.33 -3.57 -4.22
CA LEU A 28 -2.23 -2.67 -5.37
C LEU A 28 -0.87 -1.96 -5.31
N THR A 29 -0.08 -2.11 -6.37
CA THR A 29 1.19 -1.40 -6.53
C THR A 29 1.01 -0.27 -7.52
N ILE A 30 1.38 0.94 -7.13
CA ILE A 30 1.33 2.14 -7.97
C ILE A 30 2.77 2.57 -8.20
N GLN A 31 3.20 2.55 -9.45
CA GLN A 31 4.48 3.09 -9.86
C GLN A 31 4.26 4.49 -10.41
N THR A 32 4.97 5.46 -9.85
CA THR A 32 5.05 6.80 -10.42
C THR A 32 6.46 6.98 -10.99
N ALA A 33 6.53 7.49 -12.21
CA ALA A 33 7.77 7.91 -12.85
C ALA A 33 7.67 9.42 -13.05
N PRO A 34 8.04 10.23 -12.05
CA PRO A 34 8.14 11.67 -12.23
C PRO A 34 9.26 11.96 -13.24
N ASP A 35 9.05 12.96 -14.08
CA ASP A 35 10.04 13.41 -15.06
C ASP A 35 11.35 13.76 -14.32
N ASN A 36 12.40 12.98 -14.57
CA ASN A 36 13.75 13.08 -13.97
C ASN A 36 13.95 12.67 -12.50
N GLN A 37 13.09 11.81 -11.91
CA GLN A 37 13.33 11.24 -10.57
C GLN A 37 13.33 9.71 -10.55
N THR A 38 13.93 9.14 -9.50
CA THR A 38 13.87 7.70 -9.21
C THR A 38 12.43 7.23 -9.13
N GLU A 39 12.11 6.13 -9.81
CA GLU A 39 10.77 5.52 -9.74
C GLU A 39 10.33 5.35 -8.29
N GLN A 40 9.15 5.86 -7.97
CA GLN A 40 8.55 5.69 -6.65
C GLN A 40 7.47 4.62 -6.73
N LEU A 41 7.60 3.62 -5.87
CA LEU A 41 6.61 2.55 -5.71
C LEU A 41 5.78 2.83 -4.47
N HIS A 42 4.47 2.84 -4.63
CA HIS A 42 3.52 2.88 -3.53
C HIS A 42 2.75 1.57 -3.47
N TYR A 43 2.53 1.11 -2.25
CA TYR A 43 1.90 -0.16 -1.94
C TYR A 43 0.62 0.11 -1.17
N VAL A 44 -0.51 -0.39 -1.65
CA VAL A 44 -1.81 -0.23 -0.99
C VAL A 44 -2.42 -1.61 -0.78
N TRP A 45 -2.61 -2.00 0.49
CA TRP A 45 -3.29 -3.25 0.82
C TRP A 45 -4.79 -3.01 0.87
N LEU A 46 -5.53 -3.91 0.24
CA LEU A 46 -6.98 -3.94 0.23
C LEU A 46 -7.52 -5.20 0.91
N SER A 47 -8.63 -5.06 1.60
CA SER A 47 -9.45 -6.15 2.11
C SER A 47 -10.91 -5.86 1.80
N GLN A 48 -11.57 -6.78 1.08
CA GLN A 48 -12.98 -6.67 0.70
C GLN A 48 -13.30 -5.32 0.03
N GLY A 49 -12.41 -4.84 -0.83
CA GLY A 49 -12.59 -3.57 -1.55
C GLY A 49 -12.12 -2.32 -0.79
N ARG A 50 -11.78 -2.44 0.49
CA ARG A 50 -11.38 -1.31 1.34
C ARG A 50 -9.88 -1.24 1.53
N ILE A 51 -9.32 -0.04 1.55
CA ILE A 51 -7.91 0.19 1.88
C ILE A 51 -7.69 -0.07 3.37
N VAL A 52 -6.75 -0.94 3.71
CA VAL A 52 -6.38 -1.26 5.09
C VAL A 52 -5.00 -0.76 5.46
N ALA A 53 -4.10 -0.59 4.48
CA ALA A 53 -2.78 -0.01 4.69
C ALA A 53 -2.24 0.62 3.41
N ALA A 54 -1.35 1.59 3.54
CA ALA A 54 -0.55 2.14 2.45
C ALA A 54 0.88 2.39 2.93
N ALA A 55 1.87 2.15 2.07
CA ALA A 55 3.28 2.38 2.34
C ALA A 55 4.00 2.84 1.07
N HIS A 56 5.11 3.57 1.23
CA HIS A 56 5.97 3.92 0.09
C HIS A 56 7.17 2.98 -0.05
N ARG A 57 7.33 2.03 0.89
CA ARG A 57 8.39 1.01 0.90
C ARG A 57 7.89 -0.31 1.50
N LEU A 58 8.46 -1.42 1.02
CA LEU A 58 8.28 -2.76 1.60
C LEU A 58 9.43 -3.11 2.54
N ASP A 59 9.93 -2.15 3.32
CA ASP A 59 11.03 -2.39 4.26
C ASP A 59 10.55 -2.82 5.66
N HIS A 60 9.24 -3.10 5.80
CA HIS A 60 8.52 -3.41 7.04
C HIS A 60 8.65 -2.38 8.17
N THR A 61 9.53 -1.40 8.01
CA THR A 61 9.97 -0.49 9.05
C THR A 61 8.99 0.66 9.17
N GLU A 62 8.48 1.16 8.05
CA GLU A 62 7.52 2.26 8.03
C GLU A 62 6.17 1.87 8.65
N LEU A 63 5.61 0.72 8.24
CA LEU A 63 4.33 0.23 8.77
C LEU A 63 4.41 0.04 10.29
N VAL A 64 5.45 -0.65 10.77
CA VAL A 64 5.66 -0.86 12.20
C VAL A 64 5.81 0.47 12.94
N SER A 65 6.53 1.44 12.37
CA SER A 65 6.66 2.79 12.96
C SER A 65 5.31 3.50 13.05
N MET A 66 4.45 3.37 12.03
CA MET A 66 3.10 3.94 12.02
C MET A 66 2.19 3.28 13.06
N LEU A 67 2.28 1.96 13.23
CA LEU A 67 1.52 1.21 14.23
C LEU A 67 1.88 1.64 15.66
N VAL A 68 3.19 1.80 15.94
CA VAL A 68 3.67 2.36 17.22
C VAL A 68 3.17 3.79 17.41
N LYS A 69 3.30 4.64 16.39
CA LYS A 69 2.86 6.06 16.46
C LYS A 69 1.35 6.18 16.73
N ARG A 70 0.54 5.25 16.23
CA ARG A 70 -0.90 5.18 16.47
C ARG A 70 -1.26 4.47 17.79
N LYS A 71 -0.27 3.99 18.56
CA LYS A 71 -0.43 3.20 19.79
C LYS A 71 -1.23 1.91 19.58
N TRP A 72 -1.18 1.32 18.39
CA TRP A 72 -1.82 0.03 18.11
C TRP A 72 -0.97 -1.14 18.56
N ILE A 73 0.34 -0.93 18.68
CA ILE A 73 1.31 -1.88 19.24
C ILE A 73 2.29 -1.11 20.13
N GLU A 74 2.86 -1.79 21.13
CA GLU A 74 3.93 -1.24 21.95
C GLU A 74 5.28 -1.25 21.19
N ALA A 75 6.19 -0.36 21.59
CA ALA A 75 7.52 -0.26 20.98
C ALA A 75 8.37 -1.53 21.19
N SER A 76 8.11 -2.28 22.26
CA SER A 76 8.68 -3.61 22.54
C SER A 76 8.29 -4.59 21.43
N THR A 77 6.99 -4.76 21.17
CA THR A 77 6.46 -5.65 20.12
C THR A 77 6.89 -5.23 18.71
N ALA A 78 7.04 -3.93 18.47
CA ALA A 78 7.55 -3.40 17.22
C ALA A 78 8.99 -3.79 16.91
N SER A 79 9.81 -4.02 17.94
CA SER A 79 11.22 -4.40 17.78
C SER A 79 11.36 -5.84 17.31
N GLU A 80 10.44 -6.72 17.74
CA GLU A 80 10.36 -8.11 17.29
C GLU A 80 9.87 -8.21 15.83
N LEU A 81 8.85 -7.42 15.46
CA LEU A 81 8.30 -7.36 14.10
C LEU A 81 9.29 -6.85 13.04
N ARG A 82 10.30 -6.07 13.44
CA ARG A 82 11.36 -5.56 12.55
C ARG A 82 12.50 -6.56 12.32
N ALA A 83 12.57 -7.62 13.12
CA ALA A 83 13.62 -8.64 13.04
C ALA A 83 13.24 -9.83 12.15
N CYS A 84 12.01 -9.86 11.61
CA CYS A 84 11.52 -10.82 10.62
C CYS A 84 11.77 -10.30 9.19
#